data_AF-A0A521KQM8-F1
#
_entry.id   AF-A0A521KQM8-F1
#
_cell.length_a   1.000
_cell.length_b   1.000
_cell.length_c   1.000
_cell.angle_alpha   90.00
_cell.angle_beta   90.00
_cell.angle_gamma   90.00
#
_symmetry.space_group_name_H-M   'P 1'
#
loop_
_entity.id
_entity.type
_entity.pdbx_description
1 polymer ?
#
loop_
_entity_poly.entity_id
_entity_poly.type
_entity_poly.pdbx_seq_one_letter_code
_entity_poly.pdbx_strand_id
1 'polypeptide(L)'
;MLDLCTLRRFVACAALLVLASGAGAQAESTPASAPASAPASAPAPAAPDPARRARIEAQLAVDKQLAVDTSGAEQALELLRSTRGATEHERAIALAALGIAKHADGRELLESQARYGPGVERLAAIAALGDLGAPDLALFGELVRDAQADVRAGACLALCFAGAGARVADLSLNGPPDVAASAQAAIDFARAPREHLEFEPGLLRLELRTRAAERFGAAPASLPVPLPAPAPTDAKPAAEPATAPAAAPAPPADAG
;
A
#
# COMPACT_ATOMS: atom_id res chain seq x y z
N MET A 1 2.07 47.33 -15.80
CA MET A 1 1.33 46.19 -16.35
C MET A 1 1.42 45.07 -15.34
N LEU A 2 0.36 44.86 -14.55
CA LEU A 2 0.27 43.77 -13.58
C LEU A 2 -0.53 42.62 -14.20
N ASP A 3 -0.01 41.41 -14.04
CA ASP A 3 -0.41 40.18 -14.70
C ASP A 3 -1.83 39.72 -14.29
N LEU A 4 -2.66 39.36 -15.27
CA LEU A 4 -4.05 38.91 -15.07
C LEU A 4 -4.15 37.63 -14.21
N CYS A 5 -3.05 36.87 -14.06
CA CYS A 5 -3.00 35.69 -13.20
C CYS A 5 -2.96 36.01 -11.70
N THR A 6 -2.44 37.18 -11.30
CA THR A 6 -2.38 37.57 -9.88
C THR A 6 -3.72 38.12 -9.39
N LEU A 7 -4.52 38.71 -10.28
CA LEU A 7 -5.81 39.31 -9.94
C LEU A 7 -6.91 38.26 -9.63
N ARG A 8 -6.82 37.04 -10.20
CA ARG A 8 -7.79 35.96 -9.94
C ARG A 8 -7.62 35.27 -8.57
N ARG A 9 -6.42 35.30 -7.99
CA ARG A 9 -6.17 34.69 -6.66
C ARG A 9 -6.62 35.60 -5.50
N PHE A 10 -6.71 36.91 -5.70
CA PHE A 10 -7.19 37.83 -4.67
C PHE A 10 -8.72 37.88 -4.52
N VAL A 11 -9.47 37.59 -5.59
CA VAL A 11 -10.95 37.63 -5.56
C VAL A 11 -11.57 36.40 -4.88
N ALA A 12 -10.83 35.29 -4.76
CA ALA A 12 -11.31 34.07 -4.09
C ALA A 12 -11.16 34.09 -2.55
N CYS A 13 -10.39 35.03 -1.98
CA CYS A 13 -10.21 35.15 -0.51
C CYS A 13 -11.12 36.20 0.15
N ALA A 14 -11.90 36.98 -0.61
CA ALA A 14 -12.78 38.02 -0.06
C ALA A 14 -14.24 37.55 0.15
N ALA A 15 -14.57 36.29 -0.13
CA ALA A 15 -15.96 35.79 -0.09
C ALA A 15 -16.30 34.91 1.13
N LEU A 16 -15.39 34.72 2.09
CA LEU A 16 -15.61 33.88 3.28
C LEU A 16 -15.59 34.65 4.61
N LEU A 17 -15.76 35.97 4.56
CA LEU A 17 -15.68 36.84 5.75
C LEU A 17 -16.84 37.85 5.82
N VAL A 18 -18.06 37.39 5.55
CA VAL A 18 -19.29 38.08 5.95
C VAL A 18 -20.34 37.03 6.27
N LEU A 19 -20.55 36.76 7.56
CA LEU A 19 -21.84 36.44 8.20
C LEU A 19 -21.60 36.08 9.67
N ALA A 20 -21.23 37.09 10.46
CA ALA A 20 -21.41 37.08 11.90
C ALA A 20 -21.99 38.45 12.30
N SER A 21 -23.32 38.56 12.32
CA SER A 21 -24.06 39.41 13.26
C SER A 21 -25.56 39.31 12.99
N GLY A 22 -26.30 38.87 14.00
CA GLY A 22 -27.75 38.74 13.94
C GLY A 22 -28.29 38.26 15.29
N ALA A 23 -28.21 39.12 16.30
CA ALA A 23 -28.87 38.94 17.58
C ALA A 23 -30.39 39.12 17.42
N GLY A 24 -31.18 38.29 18.12
CA GLY A 24 -32.64 38.44 18.16
C GLY A 24 -33.37 37.36 18.96
N ALA A 25 -33.49 37.62 20.27
CA ALA A 25 -34.59 37.30 21.19
C ALA A 25 -35.45 36.02 21.08
N GLN A 26 -35.47 35.31 22.22
CA GLN A 26 -36.61 34.67 22.92
C GLN A 26 -37.56 33.71 22.17
N ALA A 27 -37.59 32.46 22.65
CA ALA A 27 -38.81 31.84 23.18
C ALA A 27 -38.46 30.55 23.94
N GLU A 28 -38.95 30.46 25.17
CA GLU A 28 -39.06 29.23 25.94
C GLU A 28 -39.83 28.17 25.16
N SER A 29 -39.24 26.98 25.01
CA SER A 29 -40.02 25.75 25.07
C SER A 29 -39.07 24.62 25.45
N THR A 30 -39.31 24.09 26.64
CA THR A 30 -38.70 22.89 27.19
C THR A 30 -39.31 21.68 26.48
N PRO A 31 -38.56 20.90 25.68
CA PRO A 31 -39.00 19.57 25.31
C PRO A 31 -38.45 18.57 26.33
N ALA A 32 -39.35 17.73 26.82
CA ALA A 32 -39.10 16.63 27.72
C ALA A 32 -37.83 15.84 27.35
N SER A 33 -36.98 15.60 28.35
CA SER A 33 -35.88 14.64 28.29
C SER A 33 -36.40 13.28 27.84
N ALA A 34 -36.16 12.93 26.58
CA ALA A 34 -36.18 11.56 26.12
C ALA A 34 -34.96 10.82 26.71
N PRO A 35 -35.11 9.56 27.17
CA PRO A 35 -33.99 8.80 27.67
C PRO A 35 -32.96 8.63 26.55
N ALA A 36 -31.73 9.07 26.83
CA ALA A 36 -30.57 8.87 25.96
C ALA A 36 -30.46 7.38 25.63
N SER A 37 -30.79 7.02 24.39
CA SER A 37 -30.48 5.71 23.83
C SER A 37 -28.97 5.56 23.90
N ALA A 38 -28.51 4.62 24.73
CA ALA A 38 -27.11 4.26 24.81
C ALA A 38 -26.57 4.01 23.39
N PRO A 39 -25.35 4.48 23.05
CA PRO A 39 -24.75 4.18 21.76
C PRO A 39 -24.68 2.66 21.64
N ALA A 40 -25.39 2.11 20.65
CA ALA A 40 -25.28 0.71 20.31
C ALA A 40 -23.80 0.42 20.11
N SER A 41 -23.23 -0.45 20.96
CA SER A 41 -21.85 -0.88 20.88
C SER A 41 -21.53 -1.24 19.43
N ALA A 42 -20.65 -0.47 18.80
CA ALA A 42 -20.20 -0.77 17.46
C ALA A 42 -19.67 -2.22 17.45
N PRO A 43 -20.05 -3.05 16.47
CA PRO A 43 -19.54 -4.40 16.38
C PRO A 43 -18.01 -4.34 16.37
N ALA A 44 -17.38 -5.10 17.25
CA ALA A 44 -15.93 -5.20 17.31
C ALA A 44 -15.39 -5.51 15.89
N PRO A 45 -14.30 -4.86 15.45
CA PRO A 45 -13.74 -5.10 14.13
C PRO A 45 -13.47 -6.59 13.97
N ALA A 46 -14.01 -7.18 12.90
CA ALA A 46 -13.84 -8.59 12.61
C ALA A 46 -12.35 -8.92 12.56
N ALA A 47 -11.95 -10.01 13.21
CA ALA A 47 -10.56 -10.46 13.18
C ALA A 47 -10.12 -10.62 11.71
N PRO A 48 -8.89 -10.19 11.35
CA PRO A 48 -8.42 -10.29 9.98
C PRO A 48 -8.45 -11.74 9.50
N ASP A 49 -8.85 -11.93 8.24
CA ASP A 49 -8.85 -13.23 7.57
C ASP A 49 -7.48 -13.93 7.78
N PRO A 50 -7.44 -15.15 8.34
CA PRO A 50 -6.20 -15.87 8.59
C PRO A 50 -5.36 -16.06 7.31
N ALA A 51 -6.01 -16.17 6.14
CA ALA A 51 -5.30 -16.27 4.86
C ALA A 51 -4.60 -14.95 4.49
N ARG A 52 -5.28 -13.81 4.68
CA ARG A 52 -4.66 -12.47 4.49
C ARG A 52 -3.47 -12.30 5.43
N ARG A 53 -3.62 -12.66 6.71
CA ARG A 53 -2.55 -12.58 7.70
C ARG A 53 -1.32 -13.42 7.30
N ALA A 54 -1.53 -14.68 6.94
CA ALA A 54 -0.44 -15.56 6.52
C ALA A 54 0.31 -15.01 5.29
N ARG A 55 -0.42 -14.40 4.33
CA ARG A 55 0.19 -13.75 3.16
C ARG A 55 1.08 -12.56 3.56
N ILE A 56 0.59 -11.68 4.43
CA ILE A 56 1.36 -10.52 4.89
C ILE A 56 2.60 -10.96 5.68
N GLU A 57 2.46 -11.98 6.54
CA GLU A 57 3.58 -12.54 7.29
C GLU A 57 4.65 -13.14 6.37
N ALA A 58 4.24 -13.83 5.29
CA ALA A 58 5.17 -14.32 4.28
C ALA A 58 5.89 -13.19 3.53
N GLN A 59 5.18 -12.11 3.16
CA GLN A 59 5.78 -10.92 2.54
C GLN A 59 6.79 -10.24 3.46
N LEU A 60 6.45 -10.07 4.75
CA LEU A 60 7.35 -9.50 5.76
C LEU A 60 8.62 -10.35 5.96
N ALA A 61 8.53 -11.67 5.82
CA ALA A 61 9.69 -12.56 5.95
C ALA A 61 10.72 -12.33 4.84
N VAL A 62 10.28 -11.94 3.63
CA VAL A 62 11.16 -11.74 2.47
C VAL A 62 11.45 -10.27 2.15
N ASP A 63 10.72 -9.30 2.73
CA ASP A 63 10.78 -7.87 2.35
C ASP A 63 12.20 -7.28 2.29
N LYS A 64 13.05 -7.66 3.25
CA LYS A 64 14.45 -7.18 3.33
C LYS A 64 15.39 -7.82 2.31
N GLN A 65 14.98 -8.92 1.70
CA GLN A 65 15.75 -9.68 0.71
C GLN A 65 15.32 -9.33 -0.73
N LEU A 66 14.22 -8.60 -0.90
CA LEU A 66 13.73 -8.18 -2.20
C LEU A 66 14.75 -7.25 -2.87
N ALA A 67 15.10 -7.61 -4.10
CA ALA A 67 16.04 -6.85 -4.92
C ALA A 67 15.52 -6.77 -6.35
N VAL A 68 15.78 -5.63 -6.99
CA VAL A 68 15.57 -5.38 -8.41
C VAL A 68 16.91 -4.88 -8.93
N ASP A 69 17.43 -5.52 -9.98
CA ASP A 69 18.70 -5.12 -10.57
C ASP A 69 18.51 -3.95 -11.55
N THR A 70 19.62 -3.43 -12.09
CA THR A 70 19.58 -2.30 -13.03
C THR A 70 18.75 -2.61 -14.27
N SER A 71 18.85 -3.84 -14.81
CA SER A 71 18.08 -4.28 -15.98
C SER A 71 16.57 -4.28 -15.71
N GLY A 72 16.16 -4.80 -14.55
CA GLY A 72 14.78 -4.77 -14.09
C GLY A 72 14.23 -3.35 -13.92
N ALA A 73 15.05 -2.44 -13.39
CA ALA A 73 14.68 -1.04 -13.26
C ALA A 73 14.55 -0.33 -14.62
N GLU A 74 15.42 -0.63 -15.58
CA GLU A 74 15.32 -0.13 -16.95
C GLU A 74 14.03 -0.62 -17.64
N GLN A 75 13.68 -1.90 -17.47
CA GLN A 75 12.41 -2.45 -17.96
C GLN A 75 11.19 -1.78 -17.31
N ALA A 76 11.27 -1.50 -16.00
CA ALA A 76 10.22 -0.77 -15.30
C ALA A 76 10.07 0.67 -15.82
N LEU A 77 11.18 1.37 -16.09
CA LEU A 77 11.16 2.70 -16.72
C LEU A 77 10.58 2.65 -18.13
N GLU A 78 10.94 1.65 -18.92
CA GLU A 78 10.40 1.47 -20.27
C GLU A 78 8.87 1.26 -20.23
N LEU A 79 8.39 0.43 -19.31
CA LEU A 79 6.94 0.25 -19.09
C LEU A 79 6.26 1.56 -18.72
N LEU A 80 6.84 2.35 -17.82
CA LEU A 80 6.27 3.63 -17.38
C LEU A 80 6.28 4.71 -18.46
N ARG A 81 7.23 4.65 -19.40
CA ARG A 81 7.32 5.54 -20.56
C ARG A 81 6.41 5.08 -21.71
N SER A 82 6.09 3.79 -21.76
CA SER A 82 5.16 3.25 -22.74
C SER A 82 3.75 3.80 -22.52
N THR A 83 3.17 4.38 -23.57
CA THR A 83 1.78 4.86 -23.56
C THR A 83 0.76 3.73 -23.77
N ARG A 84 1.20 2.47 -23.91
CA ARG A 84 0.34 1.35 -24.28
C ARG A 84 0.01 0.44 -23.10
N GLY A 85 -1.27 0.38 -22.76
CA GLY A 85 -1.95 -0.81 -22.23
C GLY A 85 -1.61 -1.25 -20.81
N ALA A 86 -0.63 -0.65 -20.14
CA ALA A 86 -0.33 -0.95 -18.75
C ALA A 86 -1.47 -0.46 -17.84
N THR A 87 -1.95 -1.35 -16.97
CA THR A 87 -2.94 -1.00 -15.96
C THR A 87 -2.32 -0.12 -14.86
N GLU A 88 -3.15 0.61 -14.11
CA GLU A 88 -2.70 1.43 -12.97
C GLU A 88 -1.88 0.60 -11.97
N HIS A 89 -2.32 -0.62 -11.69
CA HIS A 89 -1.62 -1.53 -10.79
C HIS A 89 -0.26 -1.98 -11.35
N GLU A 90 -0.14 -2.25 -12.64
CA GLU A 90 1.15 -2.58 -13.26
C GLU A 90 2.13 -1.41 -13.24
N ARG A 91 1.62 -0.18 -13.43
CA ARG A 91 2.43 1.03 -13.31
C ARG A 91 2.86 1.24 -11.86
N ALA A 92 2.00 1.00 -10.88
CA ALA A 92 2.36 1.02 -9.46
C ALA A 92 3.48 0.00 -9.12
N ILE A 93 3.40 -1.21 -9.66
CA ILE A 93 4.46 -2.24 -9.51
C ILE A 93 5.78 -1.74 -10.12
N ALA A 94 5.74 -1.14 -11.31
CA ALA A 94 6.94 -0.59 -11.95
C ALA A 94 7.55 0.56 -11.15
N LEU A 95 6.74 1.47 -10.58
CA LEU A 95 7.22 2.55 -9.70
C LEU A 95 7.93 1.97 -8.47
N ALA A 96 7.35 0.94 -7.84
CA ALA A 96 7.97 0.27 -6.70
C ALA A 96 9.32 -0.39 -7.07
N ALA A 97 9.44 -0.96 -8.28
CA ALA A 97 10.70 -1.52 -8.77
C ALA A 97 11.83 -0.48 -8.84
N LEU A 98 11.52 0.75 -9.26
CA LEU A 98 12.50 1.86 -9.26
C LEU A 98 13.00 2.19 -7.85
N GLY A 99 12.09 2.17 -6.87
CA GLY A 99 12.41 2.38 -5.47
C GLY A 99 13.33 1.30 -4.92
N ILE A 100 13.00 0.02 -5.15
CA ILE A 100 13.79 -1.13 -4.70
C ILE A 100 15.19 -1.11 -5.31
N ALA A 101 15.29 -0.84 -6.61
CA ALA A 101 16.57 -0.77 -7.33
C ALA A 101 17.39 0.49 -6.99
N LYS A 102 16.80 1.44 -6.25
CA LYS A 102 17.36 2.76 -5.98
C LYS A 102 17.79 3.50 -7.25
N HIS A 103 16.98 3.39 -8.30
CA HIS A 103 17.33 3.92 -9.62
C HIS A 103 17.20 5.45 -9.66
N ALA A 104 18.34 6.16 -9.67
CA ALA A 104 18.37 7.62 -9.56
C ALA A 104 17.62 8.34 -10.69
N ASP A 105 17.71 7.85 -11.94
CA ASP A 105 17.04 8.48 -13.09
C ASP A 105 15.50 8.39 -13.02
N GLY A 106 14.97 7.56 -12.12
CA GLY A 106 13.53 7.46 -11.87
C GLY A 106 13.00 8.56 -10.93
N ARG A 107 13.87 9.33 -10.28
CA ARG A 107 13.48 10.26 -9.20
C ARG A 107 12.48 11.32 -9.67
N GLU A 108 12.77 12.05 -10.74
CA GLU A 108 11.87 13.11 -11.23
C GLU A 108 10.47 12.57 -11.59
N LEU A 109 10.43 11.38 -12.19
CA LEU A 109 9.20 10.68 -12.51
C LEU A 109 8.43 10.31 -11.24
N LEU A 110 9.12 9.75 -10.24
CA LEU A 110 8.51 9.40 -8.95
C LEU A 110 7.98 10.64 -8.21
N GLU A 111 8.72 11.75 -8.21
CA GLU A 111 8.26 13.01 -7.61
C GLU A 111 7.01 13.57 -8.32
N SER A 112 7.00 13.52 -9.66
CA SER A 112 5.82 13.92 -10.44
C SER A 112 4.62 13.04 -10.13
N GLN A 113 4.81 11.72 -10.04
CA GLN A 113 3.73 10.79 -9.72
C GLN A 113 3.27 10.89 -8.26
N ALA A 114 4.17 11.18 -7.32
CA ALA A 114 3.80 11.41 -5.92
C ALA A 114 2.92 12.67 -5.77
N ARG A 115 3.18 13.72 -6.57
CA ARG A 115 2.37 14.95 -6.56
C ARG A 115 1.03 14.79 -7.27
N TYR A 116 1.02 14.17 -8.45
CA TYR A 116 -0.10 14.26 -9.39
C TYR A 116 -0.65 12.92 -9.88
N GLY A 117 -0.03 11.81 -9.48
CA GLY A 117 -0.46 10.48 -9.86
C GLY A 117 -1.87 10.16 -9.34
N PRO A 118 -2.62 9.30 -10.03
CA PRO A 118 -3.90 8.81 -9.54
C PRO A 118 -3.69 7.70 -8.49
N GLY A 119 -4.68 7.58 -7.58
CA GLY A 119 -4.92 6.38 -6.79
C GLY A 119 -3.68 5.65 -6.25
N VAL A 120 -3.49 4.42 -6.70
CA VAL A 120 -2.41 3.53 -6.22
C VAL A 120 -1.04 3.91 -6.81
N GLU A 121 -0.98 4.51 -8.00
CA GLU A 121 0.29 4.99 -8.57
C GLU A 121 0.92 6.08 -7.70
N ARG A 122 0.07 6.99 -7.17
CA ARG A 122 0.52 8.05 -6.27
C ARG A 122 1.16 7.48 -5.01
N LEU A 123 0.48 6.53 -4.37
CA LEU A 123 0.96 5.87 -3.16
C LEU A 123 2.23 5.04 -3.42
N ALA A 124 2.28 4.35 -4.57
CA ALA A 124 3.46 3.60 -5.00
C ALA A 124 4.67 4.51 -5.21
N ALA A 125 4.48 5.67 -5.83
CA ALA A 125 5.54 6.65 -6.03
C ALA A 125 6.07 7.22 -4.71
N ILE A 126 5.17 7.52 -3.76
CA ILE A 126 5.54 7.98 -2.42
C ILE A 126 6.36 6.90 -1.69
N ALA A 127 5.92 5.64 -1.72
CA ALA A 127 6.64 4.54 -1.10
C ALA A 127 8.02 4.32 -1.75
N ALA A 128 8.10 4.37 -3.08
CA ALA A 128 9.34 4.22 -3.84
C ALA A 128 10.35 5.36 -3.57
N LEU A 129 9.88 6.59 -3.36
CA LEU A 129 10.73 7.70 -2.90
C LEU A 129 11.31 7.43 -1.50
N GLY A 130 10.54 6.77 -0.63
CA GLY A 130 11.04 6.28 0.66
C GLY A 130 12.17 5.26 0.51
N ASP A 131 12.00 4.31 -0.42
CA ASP A 131 12.97 3.22 -0.68
C ASP A 131 14.26 3.70 -1.38
N LEU A 132 14.16 4.73 -2.23
CA LEU A 132 15.31 5.41 -2.82
C LEU A 132 16.27 5.98 -1.76
N GLY A 133 15.72 6.43 -0.63
CA GLY A 133 16.43 7.20 0.37
C GLY A 133 16.72 8.65 -0.08
N ALA A 134 17.30 9.43 0.83
CA ALA A 134 17.53 10.87 0.66
C ALA A 134 16.23 11.62 0.27
N PRO A 135 15.31 11.80 1.23
CA PRO A 135 14.01 12.38 0.95
C PRO A 135 14.14 13.88 0.64
N ASP A 136 13.45 14.35 -0.40
CA ASP A 136 13.23 15.79 -0.59
C ASP A 136 12.25 16.29 0.47
N LEU A 137 12.77 17.00 1.48
CA LEU A 137 11.97 17.48 2.61
C LEU A 137 10.92 18.52 2.19
N ALA A 138 11.12 19.22 1.07
CA ALA A 138 10.11 20.16 0.56
C ALA A 138 8.88 19.39 0.05
N LEU A 139 9.09 18.44 -0.86
CA LEU A 139 8.03 17.55 -1.35
C LEU A 139 7.33 16.80 -0.21
N PHE A 140 8.09 16.15 0.67
CA PHE A 140 7.48 15.41 1.78
C PHE A 140 6.75 16.34 2.76
N GLY A 141 7.20 17.58 2.92
CA GLY A 141 6.48 18.60 3.70
C GLY A 141 5.10 18.94 3.13
N GLU A 142 4.93 18.90 1.81
CA GLU A 142 3.63 19.04 1.14
C GLU A 142 2.78 17.79 1.35
N LEU A 143 3.35 16.60 1.10
CA LEU A 143 2.63 15.33 1.14
C LEU A 143 2.13 14.93 2.55
N VAL A 144 2.90 15.21 3.60
CA VAL A 144 2.45 14.95 4.99
C VAL A 144 1.31 15.85 5.43
N ARG A 145 0.96 16.88 4.65
CA ARG A 145 -0.19 17.78 4.88
C ARG A 145 -1.31 17.58 3.86
N ASP A 146 -1.23 16.52 3.06
CA ASP A 146 -2.25 16.21 2.05
C ASP A 146 -3.63 15.97 2.70
N ALA A 147 -4.70 16.36 2.03
CA ALA A 147 -6.05 16.14 2.52
C ALA A 147 -6.41 14.64 2.60
N GLN A 148 -5.80 13.81 1.74
CA GLN A 148 -6.00 12.37 1.72
C GLN A 148 -5.18 11.69 2.82
N ALA A 149 -5.87 10.99 3.73
CA ALA A 149 -5.25 10.31 4.86
C ALA A 149 -4.20 9.27 4.45
N ASP A 150 -4.48 8.50 3.39
CA ASP A 150 -3.56 7.47 2.88
C ASP A 150 -2.27 8.08 2.33
N VAL A 151 -2.36 9.24 1.68
CA VAL A 151 -1.20 9.96 1.15
C VAL A 151 -0.35 10.52 2.30
N ARG A 152 -0.98 11.15 3.31
CA ARG A 152 -0.22 11.61 4.50
C ARG A 152 0.47 10.45 5.21
N ALA A 153 -0.26 9.37 5.46
CA ALA A 153 0.27 8.21 6.17
C ALA A 153 1.38 7.51 5.37
N GLY A 154 1.21 7.37 4.05
CA GLY A 154 2.25 6.87 3.15
C GLY A 154 3.49 7.77 3.12
N ALA A 155 3.31 9.09 3.14
CA ALA A 155 4.41 10.05 3.19
C ALA A 155 5.20 9.97 4.51
N CYS A 156 4.51 9.87 5.65
CA CYS A 156 5.16 9.63 6.94
C CYS A 156 5.94 8.31 6.95
N LEU A 157 5.36 7.24 6.39
CA LEU A 157 6.02 5.94 6.30
C LEU A 157 7.26 5.99 5.40
N ALA A 158 7.16 6.64 4.24
CA ALA A 158 8.28 6.81 3.33
C ALA A 158 9.43 7.59 4.00
N LEU A 159 9.13 8.63 4.80
CA LEU A 159 10.15 9.33 5.59
C LEU A 159 10.83 8.43 6.63
N CYS A 160 10.11 7.51 7.28
CA CYS A 160 10.72 6.51 8.16
C CYS A 160 11.76 5.66 7.42
N PHE A 161 11.40 5.12 6.25
CA PHE A 161 12.30 4.28 5.44
C PHE A 161 13.44 5.05 4.77
N ALA A 162 13.23 6.33 4.45
CA ALA A 162 14.26 7.19 3.87
C ALA A 162 15.32 7.65 4.89
N GLY A 163 15.23 7.23 6.14
CA GLY A 163 16.16 7.59 7.22
C GLY A 163 15.84 8.92 7.92
N ALA A 164 14.66 9.51 7.69
CA ALA A 164 14.22 10.75 8.31
C ALA A 164 13.37 10.50 9.59
N GLY A 165 13.61 9.41 10.31
CA GLY A 165 12.81 9.00 11.47
C GLY A 165 12.70 10.06 12.58
N ALA A 166 13.76 10.86 12.81
CA ALA A 166 13.72 11.97 13.77
C ALA A 166 12.67 13.03 13.38
N ARG A 167 12.50 13.30 12.08
CA ARG A 167 11.49 14.23 11.58
C ARG A 167 10.08 13.67 11.75
N VAL A 168 9.89 12.37 11.52
CA VAL A 168 8.59 11.73 11.73
C VAL A 168 8.22 11.72 13.21
N ALA A 169 9.20 11.50 14.11
CA ALA A 169 8.99 11.61 15.56
C ALA A 169 8.63 13.04 15.99
N ASP A 170 9.25 14.06 15.40
CA ASP A 170 8.86 15.46 15.63
C ASP A 170 7.42 15.72 15.16
N LEU A 171 7.03 15.20 13.98
CA LEU A 171 5.66 15.30 13.49
C LEU A 171 4.65 14.57 14.38
N SER A 172 5.01 13.43 14.98
CA SER A 172 4.09 12.70 15.87
C SER A 172 3.87 13.41 17.21
N LEU A 173 4.82 14.22 17.67
CA LEU A 173 4.74 14.95 18.93
C LEU A 173 4.18 16.38 18.76
N ASN A 174 4.59 17.06 17.70
CA ASN A 174 4.38 18.51 17.53
C ASN A 174 3.50 18.85 16.31
N GLY A 175 3.10 17.86 15.51
CA GLY A 175 2.29 18.07 14.32
C GLY A 175 0.80 18.36 14.64
N PRO A 176 0.04 18.85 13.66
CA PRO A 176 -1.42 18.85 13.72
C PRO A 176 -1.98 17.46 14.03
N PRO A 177 -3.15 17.31 14.70
CA PRO A 177 -3.62 16.02 15.21
C PRO A 177 -3.71 14.91 14.17
N ASP A 178 -4.13 15.22 12.95
CA ASP A 178 -4.26 14.29 11.82
C ASP A 178 -2.90 13.87 11.24
N VAL A 179 -1.92 14.79 11.22
CA VAL A 179 -0.53 14.51 10.83
C VAL A 179 0.17 13.70 11.91
N ALA A 180 -0.02 14.06 13.18
CA ALA A 180 0.56 13.40 14.33
C ALA A 180 0.10 11.94 14.41
N ALA A 181 -1.20 11.69 14.22
CA ALA A 181 -1.76 10.34 14.15
C ALA A 181 -1.16 9.52 12.99
N SER A 182 -1.06 10.09 11.79
CA SER A 182 -0.43 9.43 10.63
C SER A 182 1.06 9.15 10.86
N ALA A 183 1.79 10.08 11.48
CA ALA A 183 3.20 9.92 11.82
C ALA A 183 3.40 8.82 12.87
N GLN A 184 2.56 8.78 13.90
CA GLN A 184 2.62 7.75 14.93
C GLN A 184 2.35 6.36 14.35
N ALA A 185 1.29 6.20 13.56
CA ALA A 185 0.98 4.93 12.89
C ALA A 185 2.13 4.45 11.97
N ALA A 186 2.78 5.38 11.26
CA ALA A 186 3.93 5.07 10.43
C ALA A 186 5.16 4.62 11.26
N ILE A 187 5.41 5.24 12.42
CA ILE A 187 6.48 4.84 13.34
C ILE A 187 6.21 3.43 13.89
N ASP A 188 4.98 3.19 14.33
CA ASP A 188 4.55 1.93 14.93
C ASP A 188 4.69 0.78 13.92
N PHE A 189 4.19 0.98 12.69
CA PHE A 189 4.38 0.00 11.62
C PHE A 189 5.86 -0.22 11.26
N ALA A 190 6.65 0.85 11.14
CA ALA A 190 8.07 0.72 10.80
C ALA A 190 8.88 -0.05 11.86
N ARG A 191 8.46 0.02 13.14
CA ARG A 191 9.08 -0.68 14.26
C ARG A 191 8.60 -2.14 14.37
N ALA A 192 7.30 -2.36 14.27
CA ALA A 192 6.66 -3.63 14.55
C ALA A 192 5.56 -3.96 13.50
N PRO A 193 5.92 -4.20 12.23
CA PRO A 193 4.93 -4.33 11.17
C PRO A 193 3.99 -5.53 11.34
N ARG A 194 4.41 -6.56 12.10
CA ARG A 194 3.59 -7.73 12.45
C ARG A 194 2.45 -7.41 13.42
N GLU A 195 2.58 -6.33 14.18
CA GLU A 195 1.61 -5.89 15.19
C GLU A 195 0.60 -4.90 14.60
N HIS A 196 0.89 -4.34 13.41
CA HIS A 196 0.13 -3.26 12.77
C HIS A 196 -0.38 -3.65 11.37
N LEU A 197 -1.12 -4.75 11.29
CA LEU A 197 -1.66 -5.32 10.04
C LEU A 197 -2.92 -4.60 9.51
N GLU A 198 -3.31 -3.52 10.16
CA GLU A 198 -4.36 -2.58 9.78
C GLU A 198 -3.81 -1.35 9.06
N PHE A 199 -2.49 -1.15 9.05
CA PHE A 199 -1.87 0.02 8.45
C PHE A 199 -1.72 -0.13 6.92
N GLU A 200 -2.80 0.18 6.20
CA GLU A 200 -2.91 -0.04 4.74
C GLU A 200 -1.76 0.52 3.89
N PRO A 201 -1.21 1.74 4.13
CA PRO A 201 -0.06 2.23 3.36
C PRO A 201 1.18 1.34 3.48
N GLY A 202 1.39 0.75 4.67
CA GLY A 202 2.49 -0.19 4.92
C GLY A 202 2.28 -1.52 4.20
N LEU A 203 1.06 -2.04 4.21
CA LEU A 203 0.70 -3.28 3.52
C LEU A 203 0.79 -3.14 2.00
N LEU A 204 0.28 -2.02 1.47
CA LEU A 204 0.40 -1.70 0.05
C LEU A 204 1.87 -1.64 -0.38
N ARG A 205 2.75 -1.00 0.41
CA ARG A 205 4.19 -0.97 0.14
C ARG A 205 4.77 -2.39 0.08
N LEU A 206 4.44 -3.27 1.02
CA LEU A 206 4.93 -4.66 1.04
C LEU A 206 4.45 -5.45 -0.18
N GLU A 207 3.17 -5.32 -0.53
CA GLU A 207 2.60 -5.96 -1.70
C GLU A 207 3.32 -5.51 -2.98
N LEU A 208 3.40 -4.19 -3.20
CA LEU A 208 4.03 -3.63 -4.39
C LEU A 208 5.50 -4.01 -4.51
N ARG A 209 6.25 -4.00 -3.38
CA ARG A 209 7.65 -4.44 -3.38
C ARG A 209 7.79 -5.91 -3.75
N THR A 210 6.94 -6.77 -3.20
CA THR A 210 6.94 -8.21 -3.51
C THR A 210 6.65 -8.43 -4.99
N ARG A 211 5.60 -7.80 -5.53
CA ARG A 211 5.23 -7.89 -6.95
C ARG A 211 6.30 -7.32 -7.87
N ALA A 212 6.95 -6.24 -7.47
CA ALA A 212 8.03 -5.61 -8.23
C ALA A 212 9.24 -6.53 -8.31
N ALA A 213 9.63 -7.17 -7.21
CA ALA A 213 10.70 -8.16 -7.20
C ALA A 213 10.33 -9.43 -8.00
N GLU A 214 9.07 -9.88 -7.95
CA GLU A 214 8.60 -11.01 -8.77
C GLU A 214 8.67 -10.70 -10.28
N ARG A 215 8.32 -9.47 -10.67
CA ARG A 215 8.21 -9.08 -12.08
C ARG A 215 9.50 -8.55 -12.70
N PHE A 216 10.25 -7.77 -11.94
CA PHE A 216 11.44 -7.04 -12.39
C PHE A 216 12.71 -7.45 -11.62
N GLY A 217 12.60 -8.30 -10.60
CA GLY A 217 13.78 -8.80 -9.91
C GLY A 217 14.67 -9.62 -10.83
N ALA A 218 15.96 -9.67 -10.51
CA ALA A 218 16.82 -10.71 -11.06
C ALA A 218 16.15 -12.05 -10.74
N ALA A 219 15.95 -12.91 -11.75
CA ALA A 219 15.43 -14.26 -11.54
C ALA A 219 16.16 -14.84 -10.31
N PRO A 220 15.44 -15.33 -9.29
CA PRO A 220 16.11 -15.80 -8.09
C PRO A 220 17.16 -16.79 -8.57
N ALA A 221 18.44 -16.52 -8.27
CA ALA A 221 19.47 -17.53 -8.36
C ALA A 221 18.89 -18.69 -7.54
N SER A 222 18.44 -19.72 -8.25
CA SER A 222 17.41 -20.67 -7.86
C SER A 222 17.17 -20.67 -6.35
N LEU A 223 16.01 -20.16 -5.89
CA LEU A 223 15.58 -20.43 -4.52
C LEU A 223 15.85 -21.92 -4.29
N PRO A 224 16.58 -22.32 -3.23
CA PRO A 224 16.86 -23.71 -2.99
C PRO A 224 15.52 -24.42 -3.02
N VAL A 225 15.32 -25.24 -4.05
CA VAL A 225 14.15 -26.09 -4.16
C VAL A 225 14.10 -26.80 -2.82
N PRO A 226 13.01 -26.67 -2.03
CA PRO A 226 12.93 -27.38 -0.78
C PRO A 226 13.20 -28.84 -1.11
N LEU A 227 14.29 -29.38 -0.55
CA LEU A 227 14.62 -30.79 -0.67
C LEU A 227 13.31 -31.54 -0.41
N PRO A 228 12.90 -32.45 -1.31
CA PRO A 228 11.70 -33.24 -1.09
C PRO A 228 11.80 -33.81 0.33
N ALA A 229 10.75 -33.63 1.12
CA ALA A 229 10.69 -34.15 2.47
C ALA A 229 11.20 -35.60 2.45
N PRO A 230 12.08 -36.00 3.39
CA PRO A 230 12.57 -37.37 3.43
C PRO A 230 11.34 -38.28 3.34
N ALA A 231 11.33 -39.16 2.34
CA ALA A 231 10.24 -40.09 2.15
C ALA A 231 9.97 -40.77 3.51
N PRO A 232 8.72 -40.88 3.95
CA PRO A 232 8.41 -41.52 5.23
C PRO A 232 8.99 -42.94 5.20
N THR A 233 10.02 -43.18 6.01
CA THR A 233 10.80 -44.43 6.02
C THR A 233 10.03 -45.63 6.59
N ASP A 234 8.77 -45.46 6.99
CA ASP A 234 7.96 -46.49 7.64
C ASP A 234 6.59 -46.70 6.99
N ALA A 235 6.54 -46.72 5.65
CA ALA A 235 5.40 -47.31 4.95
C ALA A 235 5.55 -48.84 4.93
N LYS A 236 5.04 -49.49 5.98
CA LYS A 236 4.74 -50.92 6.02
C LYS A 236 4.05 -51.31 4.70
N PRO A 237 4.52 -52.36 3.97
CA PRO A 237 3.97 -52.71 2.68
C PRO A 237 2.47 -53.00 2.80
N ALA A 238 1.67 -52.19 2.11
CA ALA A 238 0.26 -52.46 1.89
C ALA A 238 0.13 -53.75 1.09
N ALA A 239 -0.71 -54.65 1.62
CA ALA A 239 -1.04 -55.92 1.01
C ALA A 239 -1.52 -55.75 -0.44
N GLU A 240 -1.12 -56.69 -1.29
CA GLU A 240 -1.49 -56.81 -2.70
C GLU A 240 -3.01 -56.63 -2.90
N PRO A 241 -3.44 -55.78 -3.86
CA PRO A 241 -4.83 -55.77 -4.29
C PRO A 241 -5.10 -57.02 -5.14
N ALA A 242 -6.08 -57.81 -4.70
CA ALA A 242 -6.58 -58.97 -5.41
C ALA A 242 -7.07 -58.59 -6.82
N THR A 243 -6.53 -59.29 -7.80
CA THR A 243 -6.88 -59.24 -9.23
C THR A 243 -8.38 -59.50 -9.42
N ALA A 244 -9.13 -58.50 -9.88
CA ALA A 244 -10.50 -58.69 -10.33
C ALA A 244 -10.53 -59.36 -11.73
N PRO A 245 -11.45 -60.31 -11.98
CA PRO A 245 -11.53 -61.01 -13.26
C PRO A 245 -12.10 -60.14 -14.38
N ALA A 246 -11.54 -60.33 -15.58
CA ALA A 246 -11.86 -59.64 -16.81
C ALA A 246 -13.34 -59.77 -17.19
N ALA A 247 -14.01 -58.64 -17.40
CA ALA A 247 -15.34 -58.57 -18.00
C ALA A 247 -15.24 -58.75 -19.53
N ALA A 248 -16.16 -59.56 -20.06
CA ALA A 248 -16.25 -59.98 -21.45
C ALA A 248 -16.57 -58.82 -22.43
N PRO A 249 -16.16 -58.93 -23.72
CA PRO A 249 -16.45 -57.93 -24.74
C PRO A 249 -17.93 -57.93 -25.16
N ALA A 250 -18.48 -56.73 -25.35
CA ALA A 250 -19.82 -56.50 -25.87
C ALA A 250 -19.91 -56.79 -27.39
N PRO A 251 -21.06 -57.26 -27.90
CA PRO A 251 -21.28 -57.51 -29.32
C PRO A 251 -21.47 -56.21 -30.13
N PRO A 252 -21.21 -56.26 -31.46
CA PRO A 252 -21.27 -55.09 -32.34
C PRO A 252 -22.70 -54.59 -32.56
N ALA A 253 -22.83 -53.26 -32.66
CA ALA A 253 -24.05 -52.58 -33.02
C ALA A 253 -24.32 -52.70 -34.53
N ASP A 254 -25.50 -53.21 -34.87
CA ASP A 254 -26.06 -53.21 -36.22
C ASP A 254 -26.32 -51.77 -36.68
N ALA A 255 -25.85 -51.44 -37.89
CA ALA A 255 -26.17 -50.21 -38.60
C ALA A 255 -27.39 -50.47 -39.50
N GLY A 256 -28.52 -49.87 -39.14
CA GLY A 256 -29.68 -49.66 -40.00
C GLY A 256 -29.83 -48.19 -40.33
#